data_AF-A0A8I6TMN8-F1
#
_entry.id   AF-A0A8I6TMN8-F1
#
_cell.length_a   1.000
_cell.length_b   1.000
_cell.length_c   1.000
_cell.angle_alpha   90.00
_cell.angle_beta   90.00
_cell.angle_gamma   90.00
#
_symmetry.space_group_name_H-M   'P 1'
#
loop_
_entity.id
_entity.type
_entity.pdbx_description
1 polymer ?
#
loop_
_entity_poly.entity_id
_entity_poly.type
_entity_poly.pdbx_seq_one_letter_code
_entity_poly.pdbx_strand_id
1 'polypeptide(L)'
;MSSPSERVKLKRKITLANGVAIIVGTIIGSGIFVSPAGVYLEAKSVGLSLLVWAVSGIFSTLGALSYAELGTCITRSGGDYAYILVAFGDLAAFLRLWTALWVIRPTTQAIVALTCAQYAVKPFFPDCEPPQIAITTLAAVVLSFLMAVNCMSVRGAMAVQNVFTAAKLLALLLIIIAGLYHIATGHLTYLANPWEGNYSVTSISKALYYGLFAFGGWNYLNFVTEELQDPYKNLPRAIWIALPLVTLMYVAANLAYFAVLPPADMTSPSVAAGVTSIAMAYWGDVFLLIFYVSHLHWLSVGACILALLYLRKTQPDLPRPIKVNLALPIIFLACCIFLAIVPAIEEPLQTFIGILIVLSGIPVYYLCFKRDRSKKLDGYIDHFSLFVQKLLIVMPQEEESK
;
A
#
# COMPACT_ATOMS: atom_id res chain seq x y z
N MET A 1 -23.06 36.11 -25.40
CA MET A 1 -22.27 34.89 -25.69
C MET A 1 -21.30 34.69 -24.54
N SER A 2 -21.57 33.74 -23.65
CA SER A 2 -20.60 33.32 -22.64
C SER A 2 -19.48 32.54 -23.33
N SER A 3 -18.22 32.85 -22.98
CA SER A 3 -17.08 32.03 -23.39
C SER A 3 -17.24 30.60 -22.85
N PRO A 4 -16.76 29.56 -23.57
CA PRO A 4 -16.74 28.22 -23.01
C PRO A 4 -15.90 28.22 -21.73
N SER A 5 -16.51 27.83 -20.60
CA SER A 5 -15.85 27.76 -19.29
C SER A 5 -14.58 26.92 -19.41
N GLU A 6 -13.41 27.53 -19.23
CA GLU A 6 -12.15 26.81 -19.29
C GLU A 6 -12.10 25.84 -18.10
N ARG A 7 -12.19 24.52 -18.38
CA ARG A 7 -12.22 23.52 -17.31
C ARG A 7 -10.98 23.67 -16.44
N VAL A 8 -11.20 23.95 -15.15
CA VAL A 8 -10.14 23.98 -14.13
C VAL A 8 -9.35 22.67 -14.21
N LYS A 9 -8.03 22.80 -14.38
CA LYS A 9 -7.07 21.69 -14.48
C LYS A 9 -5.99 21.88 -13.42
N LEU A 10 -5.55 20.77 -12.83
CA LEU A 10 -4.44 20.81 -11.89
C LEU A 10 -3.14 21.26 -12.58
N LYS A 11 -2.34 22.08 -11.89
CA LYS A 11 -1.10 22.64 -12.46
C LYS A 11 -0.01 21.57 -12.51
N ARG A 12 0.52 21.29 -13.70
CA ARG A 12 1.57 20.27 -13.93
C ARG A 12 2.94 20.66 -13.33
N LYS A 13 3.10 20.41 -12.03
CA LYS A 13 4.30 20.77 -11.24
C LYS A 13 5.19 19.58 -10.87
N ILE A 14 4.69 18.34 -10.96
CA ILE A 14 5.46 17.16 -10.59
C ILE A 14 6.40 16.80 -11.75
N THR A 15 7.71 16.88 -11.53
CA THR A 15 8.76 16.50 -12.49
C THR A 15 8.97 14.99 -12.51
N LEU A 16 9.77 14.46 -13.46
CA LEU A 16 10.20 13.05 -13.45
C LEU A 16 10.93 12.68 -12.14
N ALA A 17 11.84 13.54 -11.66
CA ALA A 17 12.57 13.31 -10.42
C ALA A 17 11.64 13.27 -9.20
N ASN A 18 10.66 14.18 -9.15
CA ASN A 18 9.63 14.18 -8.12
C ASN A 18 8.78 12.90 -8.20
N GLY A 19 8.43 12.43 -9.42
CA GLY A 19 7.69 11.18 -9.62
C GLY A 19 8.44 9.94 -9.15
N VAL A 20 9.75 9.84 -9.43
CA VAL A 20 10.62 8.78 -8.89
C VAL A 20 10.67 8.87 -7.36
N ALA A 21 10.90 10.05 -6.80
CA ALA A 21 10.95 10.27 -5.36
C ALA A 21 9.62 9.93 -4.65
N ILE A 22 8.48 10.20 -5.29
CA ILE A 22 7.15 9.79 -4.79
C ILE A 22 7.03 8.28 -4.77
N ILE A 23 7.38 7.56 -5.85
CA ILE A 23 7.28 6.09 -5.86
C ILE A 23 8.24 5.47 -4.84
N VAL A 24 9.53 5.82 -4.89
CA VAL A 24 10.55 5.29 -3.95
C VAL A 24 10.19 5.64 -2.51
N GLY A 25 9.82 6.89 -2.24
CA GLY A 25 9.46 7.39 -0.92
C GLY A 25 8.13 6.87 -0.38
N THR A 26 7.22 6.40 -1.23
CA THR A 26 5.97 5.75 -0.78
C THR A 26 6.18 4.27 -0.52
N ILE A 27 6.90 3.56 -1.39
CA ILE A 27 7.13 2.11 -1.24
C ILE A 27 8.11 1.81 -0.11
N ILE A 28 9.26 2.50 -0.05
CA ILE A 28 10.21 2.33 1.05
C ILE A 28 9.56 2.89 2.33
N GLY A 29 8.91 2.02 3.08
CA GLY A 29 8.17 2.35 4.31
C GLY A 29 8.55 1.41 5.44
N SER A 30 7.63 1.18 6.39
CA SER A 30 7.83 0.22 7.48
C SER A 30 7.90 -1.24 7.00
N GLY A 31 7.38 -1.55 5.80
CA GLY A 31 7.31 -2.91 5.27
C GLY A 31 8.66 -3.63 5.16
N ILE A 32 9.75 -2.94 4.81
CA ILE A 32 11.09 -3.56 4.73
C ILE A 32 11.70 -3.93 6.10
N PHE A 33 11.09 -3.47 7.20
CA PHE A 33 11.51 -3.83 8.55
C PHE A 33 10.66 -4.99 9.12
N VAL A 34 9.38 -5.09 8.75
CA VAL A 34 8.45 -6.15 9.22
C VAL A 34 8.44 -7.38 8.31
N SER A 35 8.33 -7.18 7.00
CA SER A 35 8.17 -8.27 6.04
C SER A 35 9.33 -9.28 5.97
N PRO A 36 10.62 -8.96 6.24
CA PRO A 36 11.68 -9.97 6.24
C PRO A 36 11.39 -11.15 7.16
N ALA A 37 10.87 -10.88 8.36
CA ALA A 37 10.49 -11.89 9.34
C ALA A 37 9.35 -12.78 8.81
N GLY A 38 8.27 -12.18 8.27
CA GLY A 38 7.14 -12.91 7.70
C GLY A 38 7.51 -13.73 6.45
N VAL A 39 8.32 -13.16 5.55
CA VAL A 39 8.83 -13.87 4.36
C VAL A 39 9.63 -15.10 4.78
N TYR A 40 10.56 -14.96 5.73
CA TYR A 40 11.41 -16.06 6.17
C TYR A 40 10.67 -17.09 7.04
N LEU A 41 9.70 -16.67 7.86
CA LEU A 41 8.83 -17.56 8.66
C LEU A 41 8.10 -18.58 7.79
N GLU A 42 7.63 -18.15 6.63
CA GLU A 42 6.93 -18.99 5.65
C GLU A 42 7.91 -19.75 4.73
N ALA A 43 8.91 -19.06 4.18
CA ALA A 43 9.84 -19.66 3.22
C ALA A 43 10.83 -20.65 3.84
N LYS A 44 11.23 -20.44 5.11
CA LYS A 44 12.19 -21.22 5.90
C LYS A 44 13.50 -21.56 5.16
N SER A 45 13.90 -20.67 4.24
CA SER A 45 15.02 -20.80 3.32
C SER A 45 15.49 -19.41 2.94
N VAL A 46 16.79 -19.15 3.04
CA VAL A 46 17.40 -17.85 2.77
C VAL A 46 17.30 -17.51 1.27
N GLY A 47 17.67 -18.46 0.41
CA GLY A 47 17.64 -18.34 -1.04
C GLY A 47 16.22 -18.16 -1.58
N LEU A 48 15.24 -18.91 -1.06
CA LEU A 48 13.84 -18.69 -1.41
C LEU A 48 13.35 -17.32 -0.94
N SER A 49 13.72 -16.88 0.27
CA SER A 49 13.33 -15.55 0.77
C SER A 49 13.83 -14.43 -0.13
N LEU A 50 15.11 -14.46 -0.53
CA LEU A 50 15.68 -13.49 -1.47
C LEU A 50 14.99 -13.55 -2.85
N LEU A 51 14.65 -14.74 -3.33
CA LEU A 51 13.91 -14.92 -4.58
C LEU A 51 12.48 -14.37 -4.49
N VAL A 52 11.79 -14.54 -3.36
CA VAL A 52 10.47 -13.94 -3.10
C VAL A 52 10.52 -12.41 -3.17
N TRP A 53 11.56 -11.77 -2.62
CA TRP A 53 11.75 -10.31 -2.74
C TRP A 53 11.97 -9.86 -4.18
N ALA A 54 12.80 -10.58 -4.95
CA ALA A 54 13.03 -10.28 -6.36
C ALA A 54 11.75 -10.45 -7.20
N VAL A 55 11.01 -11.55 -7.01
CA VAL A 55 9.73 -11.83 -7.67
C VAL A 55 8.68 -10.79 -7.31
N SER A 56 8.59 -10.36 -6.05
CA SER A 56 7.66 -9.32 -5.60
C SER A 56 7.93 -7.97 -6.28
N GLY A 57 9.21 -7.63 -6.51
CA GLY A 57 9.61 -6.42 -7.24
C GLY A 57 9.31 -6.47 -8.74
N ILE A 58 9.60 -7.59 -9.39
CA ILE A 58 9.22 -7.85 -10.80
C ILE A 58 7.69 -7.76 -10.94
N PHE A 59 6.94 -8.44 -10.07
CA PHE A 59 5.48 -8.45 -10.08
C PHE A 59 4.89 -7.05 -9.93
N SER A 60 5.40 -6.27 -8.98
CA SER A 60 4.99 -4.87 -8.77
C SER A 60 5.29 -3.99 -9.98
N THR A 61 6.36 -4.29 -10.73
CA THR A 61 6.71 -3.59 -11.98
C THR A 61 5.71 -3.90 -13.10
N LEU A 62 5.28 -5.15 -13.25
CA LEU A 62 4.22 -5.52 -14.20
C LEU A 62 2.87 -4.88 -13.82
N GLY A 63 2.55 -4.82 -12.52
CA GLY A 63 1.38 -4.12 -12.01
C GLY A 63 1.39 -2.63 -12.34
N ALA A 64 2.50 -1.96 -12.02
CA ALA A 64 2.68 -0.53 -12.29
C ALA A 64 2.60 -0.20 -13.79
N LEU A 65 3.18 -1.03 -14.66
CA LEU A 65 3.09 -0.83 -16.12
C LEU A 65 1.65 -1.02 -16.65
N SER A 66 0.89 -1.97 -16.10
CA SER A 66 -0.55 -2.12 -16.40
C SER A 66 -1.34 -0.90 -15.97
N TYR A 67 -1.04 -0.36 -14.78
CA TYR A 67 -1.66 0.86 -14.26
C TYR A 67 -1.24 2.11 -15.04
N ALA A 68 -0.05 2.17 -15.61
CA ALA A 68 0.39 3.32 -16.42
C ALA A 68 -0.51 3.54 -17.65
N GLU A 69 -1.04 2.47 -18.25
CA GLU A 69 -2.07 2.56 -19.30
C GLU A 69 -3.39 3.11 -18.77
N LEU A 70 -3.88 2.62 -17.61
CA LEU A 70 -5.10 3.16 -16.98
C LEU A 70 -4.97 4.66 -16.67
N GLY A 71 -3.88 5.08 -16.03
CA GLY A 71 -3.68 6.48 -15.64
C GLY A 71 -3.46 7.44 -16.80
N THR A 72 -2.94 6.96 -17.94
CA THR A 72 -2.79 7.79 -19.15
C THR A 72 -4.01 7.77 -20.06
N CYS A 73 -4.85 6.73 -19.98
CA CYS A 73 -6.15 6.66 -20.63
C CYS A 73 -7.23 7.45 -19.85
N ILE A 74 -7.19 7.39 -18.52
CA ILE A 74 -8.16 8.00 -17.60
C ILE A 74 -7.40 8.96 -16.68
N THR A 75 -7.20 10.18 -17.17
CA THR A 75 -6.37 11.21 -16.52
C THR A 75 -7.08 11.99 -15.41
N ARG A 76 -8.25 11.53 -14.94
CA ARG A 76 -8.97 12.13 -13.81
C ARG A 76 -8.28 11.78 -12.49
N SER A 77 -8.19 12.74 -11.58
CA SER A 77 -7.80 12.46 -10.18
C SER A 77 -8.72 11.42 -9.53
N GLY A 78 -8.17 10.62 -8.61
CA GLY A 78 -8.86 9.55 -7.90
C GLY A 78 -8.38 8.12 -8.18
N GLY A 79 -7.52 7.91 -9.18
CA GLY A 79 -6.85 6.62 -9.45
C GLY A 79 -7.84 5.44 -9.56
N ASP A 80 -7.63 4.40 -8.74
CA ASP A 80 -8.45 3.18 -8.69
C ASP A 80 -9.97 3.44 -8.71
N TYR A 81 -10.45 4.46 -7.99
CA TYR A 81 -11.86 4.85 -7.97
C TYR A 81 -12.34 5.32 -9.35
N ALA A 82 -11.56 6.20 -9.99
CA ALA A 82 -11.89 6.74 -11.31
C ALA A 82 -11.87 5.66 -12.41
N TYR A 83 -10.97 4.68 -12.32
CA TYR A 83 -10.90 3.57 -13.27
C TYR A 83 -12.14 2.67 -13.17
N ILE A 84 -12.51 2.28 -11.95
CA ILE A 84 -13.70 1.45 -11.71
C ILE A 84 -14.99 2.20 -12.05
N LEU A 85 -15.05 3.51 -11.80
CA LEU A 85 -16.19 4.36 -12.18
C LEU A 85 -16.41 4.37 -13.70
N VAL A 86 -15.35 4.54 -14.49
CA VAL A 86 -15.44 4.59 -15.96
C VAL A 86 -15.75 3.22 -16.58
N ALA A 87 -15.29 2.12 -15.96
CA ALA A 87 -15.51 0.77 -16.50
C ALA A 87 -16.82 0.10 -16.02
N PHE A 88 -17.18 0.25 -14.75
CA PHE A 88 -18.24 -0.51 -14.09
C PHE A 88 -19.32 0.36 -13.42
N GLY A 89 -19.18 1.68 -13.45
CA GLY A 89 -20.19 2.63 -12.97
C GLY A 89 -20.21 2.85 -11.45
N ASP A 90 -21.21 3.62 -11.02
CA ASP A 90 -21.24 4.29 -9.71
C ASP A 90 -21.20 3.33 -8.52
N LEU A 91 -21.98 2.24 -8.55
CA LEU A 91 -22.04 1.27 -7.45
C LEU A 91 -20.67 0.59 -7.23
N ALA A 92 -20.03 0.12 -8.30
CA ALA A 92 -18.72 -0.53 -8.19
C ALA A 92 -17.65 0.44 -7.66
N ALA A 93 -17.69 1.69 -8.12
CA ALA A 93 -16.79 2.74 -7.65
C ALA A 93 -17.04 3.10 -6.17
N PHE A 94 -18.30 3.17 -5.75
CA PHE A 94 -18.67 3.36 -4.35
C PHE A 94 -18.15 2.22 -3.46
N LEU A 95 -18.35 0.96 -3.85
CA LEU A 95 -17.85 -0.21 -3.09
C LEU A 95 -16.32 -0.24 -3.01
N ARG A 96 -15.63 0.14 -4.09
CA ARG A 96 -14.17 0.35 -4.09
C ARG A 96 -13.75 1.39 -3.06
N LEU A 97 -14.44 2.53 -3.00
CA LEU A 97 -14.13 3.63 -2.07
C LEU A 97 -14.47 3.25 -0.62
N TRP A 98 -15.62 2.61 -0.40
CA TRP A 98 -16.08 2.10 0.90
C TRP A 98 -15.04 1.17 1.53
N THR A 99 -14.58 0.17 0.77
CA THR A 99 -13.52 -0.77 1.18
C THR A 99 -12.19 -0.05 1.44
N ALA A 100 -11.88 1.00 0.67
CA ALA A 100 -10.70 1.82 0.89
C ALA A 100 -10.73 2.51 2.26
N LEU A 101 -11.83 3.21 2.55
CA LEU A 101 -11.95 4.10 3.70
C LEU A 101 -12.14 3.34 5.01
N TRP A 102 -12.90 2.25 5.01
CA TRP A 102 -13.19 1.49 6.24
C TRP A 102 -12.17 0.41 6.57
N VAL A 103 -11.47 -0.14 5.57
CA VAL A 103 -10.57 -1.29 5.78
C VAL A 103 -9.14 -0.98 5.34
N ILE A 104 -8.92 -0.69 4.06
CA ILE A 104 -7.55 -0.64 3.53
C ILE A 104 -6.75 0.50 4.17
N ARG A 105 -7.29 1.72 4.23
CA ARG A 105 -6.57 2.89 4.77
C ARG A 105 -6.35 2.79 6.29
N PRO A 106 -7.37 2.52 7.15
CA PRO A 106 -7.16 2.48 8.59
C PRO A 106 -6.22 1.34 9.01
N THR A 107 -6.40 0.13 8.48
CA THR A 107 -5.58 -1.03 8.85
C THR A 107 -4.12 -0.83 8.44
N THR A 108 -3.83 -0.29 7.26
CA THR A 108 -2.44 0.02 6.88
C THR A 108 -1.80 1.05 7.83
N GLN A 109 -2.52 2.10 8.23
CA GLN A 109 -1.97 3.09 9.19
C GLN A 109 -1.77 2.49 10.59
N ALA A 110 -2.68 1.63 11.05
CA ALA A 110 -2.55 0.91 12.31
C ALA A 110 -1.32 -0.02 12.33
N ILE A 111 -1.10 -0.81 11.27
CA ILE A 111 0.11 -1.65 11.11
C ILE A 111 1.39 -0.81 11.22
N VAL A 112 1.47 0.31 10.49
CA VAL A 112 2.63 1.21 10.51
C VAL A 112 2.87 1.80 11.90
N ALA A 113 1.82 2.23 12.60
CA ALA A 113 1.91 2.82 13.92
C ALA A 113 2.32 1.81 15.01
N LEU A 114 1.73 0.60 15.00
CA LEU A 114 2.10 -0.50 15.90
C LEU A 114 3.56 -0.92 15.68
N THR A 115 3.98 -1.02 14.43
CA THR A 115 5.38 -1.28 14.05
C THR A 115 6.32 -0.22 14.62
N CYS A 116 5.99 1.06 14.43
CA CYS A 116 6.78 2.17 14.94
C CYS A 116 6.90 2.14 16.47
N ALA A 117 5.79 1.88 17.17
CA ALA A 117 5.76 1.76 18.61
C ALA A 117 6.59 0.56 19.11
N GLN A 118 6.52 -0.59 18.44
CA GLN A 118 7.33 -1.76 18.81
C GLN A 118 8.83 -1.43 18.75
N TYR A 119 9.32 -0.89 17.63
CA TYR A 119 10.74 -0.54 17.49
C TYR A 119 11.18 0.57 18.46
N ALA A 120 10.29 1.49 18.83
CA ALA A 120 10.58 2.52 19.81
C ALA A 120 10.66 1.97 21.25
N VAL A 121 9.85 0.95 21.59
CA VAL A 121 9.80 0.39 22.95
C VAL A 121 10.80 -0.75 23.17
N LYS A 122 11.09 -1.58 22.14
CA LYS A 122 11.96 -2.76 22.28
C LYS A 122 13.35 -2.50 22.89
N PRO A 123 14.05 -1.38 22.63
CA PRO A 123 15.32 -1.07 23.30
C PRO A 123 15.25 -0.97 24.84
N PHE A 124 14.07 -0.71 25.40
CA PHE A 124 13.84 -0.69 26.86
C PHE A 124 13.51 -2.08 27.44
N PHE A 125 13.29 -3.08 26.58
CA PHE A 125 12.99 -4.47 26.92
C PHE A 125 13.89 -5.40 26.07
N PRO A 126 15.21 -5.41 26.30
CA PRO A 126 16.15 -6.20 25.48
C PRO A 126 15.86 -7.71 25.58
N ASP A 127 15.79 -8.22 26.81
CA ASP A 127 15.73 -9.67 27.11
C ASP A 127 14.31 -10.24 27.18
N CYS A 128 13.27 -9.41 26.98
CA CYS A 128 11.87 -9.80 27.13
C CYS A 128 10.97 -9.04 26.15
N GLU A 129 9.72 -9.48 25.96
CA GLU A 129 8.80 -8.77 25.07
C GLU A 129 8.16 -7.55 25.74
N PRO A 130 8.08 -6.39 25.04
CA PRO A 130 7.44 -5.19 25.56
C PRO A 130 5.98 -5.42 25.97
N PRO A 131 5.51 -4.77 27.05
CA PRO A 131 4.11 -4.86 27.45
C PRO A 131 3.19 -4.22 26.40
N GLN A 132 2.19 -4.99 25.94
CA GLN A 132 1.27 -4.60 24.86
C GLN A 132 0.65 -3.21 25.04
N ILE A 133 0.31 -2.83 26.27
CA ILE A 133 -0.33 -1.54 26.56
C ILE A 133 0.60 -0.35 26.27
N ALA A 134 1.92 -0.52 26.40
CA ALA A 134 2.90 0.48 26.00
C ALA A 134 2.94 0.63 24.47
N ILE A 135 2.95 -0.50 23.74
CA ILE A 135 2.94 -0.51 22.27
C ILE A 135 1.67 0.17 21.72
N THR A 136 0.49 -0.24 22.19
CA THR A 136 -0.79 0.28 21.68
C THR A 136 -1.03 1.74 22.07
N THR A 137 -0.68 2.13 23.30
CA THR A 137 -0.79 3.52 23.74
C THR A 137 0.19 4.42 22.97
N LEU A 138 1.45 3.99 22.79
CA LEU A 138 2.42 4.76 22.01
C LEU A 138 2.00 4.87 20.53
N ALA A 139 1.49 3.79 19.92
CA ALA A 139 0.96 3.83 18.55
C ALA A 139 -0.20 4.82 18.41
N ALA A 140 -1.13 4.84 19.36
CA ALA A 140 -2.24 5.79 19.40
C ALA A 140 -1.78 7.24 19.59
N VAL A 141 -0.80 7.48 20.47
CA VAL A 141 -0.18 8.80 20.69
C VAL A 141 0.53 9.29 19.42
N VAL A 142 1.31 8.43 18.75
CA VAL A 142 2.00 8.76 17.49
C VAL A 142 1.00 9.09 16.38
N LEU A 143 -0.07 8.29 16.21
CA LEU A 143 -1.12 8.58 15.23
C LEU A 143 -1.85 9.90 15.53
N SER A 144 -2.20 10.15 16.79
CA SER A 144 -2.88 11.38 17.21
C SER A 144 -2.00 12.62 17.02
N PHE A 145 -0.70 12.51 17.34
CA PHE A 145 0.28 13.56 17.09
C PHE A 145 0.45 13.86 15.61
N LEU A 146 0.65 12.83 14.77
CA LEU A 146 0.78 13.02 13.32
C LEU A 146 -0.51 13.57 12.71
N MET A 147 -1.69 13.14 13.17
CA MET A 147 -2.97 13.72 12.78
C MET A 147 -3.03 15.21 13.12
N ALA A 148 -2.68 15.60 14.36
CA ALA A 148 -2.64 16.99 14.77
C ALA A 148 -1.69 17.84 13.90
N VAL A 149 -0.48 17.37 13.61
CA VAL A 149 0.46 18.07 12.71
C VAL A 149 -0.12 18.25 11.31
N ASN A 150 -0.75 17.20 10.75
CA ASN A 150 -1.41 17.27 9.44
C ASN A 150 -2.59 18.26 9.41
N CYS A 151 -3.37 18.34 10.48
CA CYS A 151 -4.48 19.30 10.61
C CYS A 151 -4.00 20.75 10.86
N MET A 152 -2.89 20.95 11.59
CA MET A 152 -2.40 22.28 11.95
C MET A 152 -1.59 22.97 10.85
N SER A 153 -0.77 22.23 10.10
CA SER A 153 0.07 22.85 9.07
C SER A 153 0.54 21.86 8.01
N VAL A 154 0.05 22.05 6.77
CA VAL A 154 0.54 21.31 5.59
C VAL A 154 2.06 21.49 5.41
N ARG A 155 2.61 22.69 5.70
CA ARG A 155 4.07 22.92 5.64
C ARG A 155 4.82 22.13 6.71
N GLY A 156 4.26 22.05 7.92
CA GLY A 156 4.79 21.23 9.01
C GLY A 156 4.77 19.74 8.67
N ALA A 157 3.64 19.23 8.16
CA ALA A 157 3.49 17.86 7.70
C ALA A 157 4.51 17.50 6.61
N MET A 158 4.69 18.36 5.59
CA MET A 158 5.69 18.17 4.54
C MET A 158 7.13 18.17 5.09
N ALA A 159 7.46 19.02 6.06
CA ALA A 159 8.77 19.03 6.70
C ALA A 159 9.03 17.73 7.49
N VAL A 160 8.06 17.28 8.29
CA VAL A 160 8.12 16.02 9.04
C VAL A 160 8.26 14.82 8.10
N GLN A 161 7.48 14.78 7.01
CA GLN A 161 7.56 13.74 5.98
C GLN A 161 8.94 13.70 5.31
N ASN A 162 9.54 14.86 5.00
CA ASN A 162 10.88 14.93 4.40
C ASN A 162 11.95 14.39 5.35
N VAL A 163 11.89 14.74 6.65
CA VAL A 163 12.83 14.23 7.67
C VAL A 163 12.72 12.72 7.82
N PHE A 164 11.52 12.17 7.98
CA PHE A 164 11.33 10.72 8.04
C PHE A 164 11.73 10.00 6.75
N THR A 165 11.56 10.65 5.60
CA THR A 165 11.98 10.08 4.30
C THR A 165 13.50 10.02 4.15
N ALA A 166 14.21 11.05 4.60
CA ALA A 166 15.67 11.01 4.66
C ALA A 166 16.17 9.97 5.67
N ALA A 167 15.59 9.93 6.87
CA ALA A 167 15.98 9.03 7.95
C ALA A 167 15.84 7.54 7.56
N LYS A 168 14.71 7.14 6.96
CA LYS A 168 14.48 5.74 6.55
C LYS A 168 15.41 5.30 5.41
N LEU A 169 15.72 6.20 4.47
CA LEU A 169 16.67 5.91 3.39
C LEU A 169 18.09 5.78 3.93
N LEU A 170 18.51 6.64 4.86
CA LEU A 170 19.80 6.55 5.52
C LEU A 170 19.93 5.25 6.34
N ALA A 171 18.93 4.91 7.15
CA ALA A 171 18.92 3.67 7.93
C ALA A 171 19.04 2.42 7.03
N LEU A 172 18.29 2.39 5.93
CA LEU A 172 18.34 1.28 4.96
C LEU A 172 19.71 1.19 4.26
N LEU A 173 20.32 2.32 3.89
CA LEU A 173 21.68 2.35 3.33
C LEU A 173 22.73 1.88 4.34
N LEU A 174 22.63 2.27 5.61
CA LEU A 174 23.55 1.82 6.67
C LEU A 174 23.46 0.30 6.89
N ILE A 175 22.26 -0.28 6.90
CA ILE A 175 22.05 -1.74 6.98
C ILE A 175 22.73 -2.45 5.80
N ILE A 176 22.52 -1.97 4.57
CA ILE A 176 23.12 -2.55 3.36
C ILE A 176 24.65 -2.48 3.42
N ILE A 177 25.22 -1.32 3.77
CA ILE A 177 26.68 -1.13 3.85
C ILE A 177 27.30 -2.01 4.94
N ALA A 178 26.68 -2.08 6.13
CA ALA A 178 27.15 -2.90 7.23
C ALA A 178 27.13 -4.41 6.88
N GLY A 179 26.05 -4.89 6.26
CA GLY A 179 25.95 -6.29 5.82
C GLY A 179 26.92 -6.63 4.69
N LEU A 180 27.11 -5.75 3.72
CA LEU A 180 28.11 -5.94 2.65
C LEU A 180 29.54 -5.94 3.20
N TYR A 181 29.84 -5.11 4.20
CA TYR A 181 31.13 -5.14 4.91
C TYR A 181 31.31 -6.47 5.66
N HIS A 182 30.29 -6.94 6.39
CA HIS A 182 30.31 -8.23 7.09
C HIS A 182 30.60 -9.39 6.12
N ILE A 183 29.91 -9.43 4.97
CA ILE A 183 30.16 -10.38 3.87
C ILE A 183 31.60 -10.27 3.35
N ALA A 184 32.08 -9.05 3.08
CA ALA A 184 33.43 -8.82 2.54
C ALA A 184 34.55 -9.23 3.50
N THR A 185 34.30 -9.23 4.82
CA THR A 185 35.24 -9.76 5.83
C THR A 185 35.23 -11.29 5.96
N GLY A 186 34.43 -12.01 5.15
CA GLY A 186 34.41 -13.48 5.08
C GLY A 186 33.38 -14.16 5.98
N HIS A 187 32.55 -13.40 6.71
CA HIS A 187 31.52 -13.95 7.59
C HIS A 187 30.29 -14.42 6.79
N LEU A 188 30.36 -15.66 6.28
CA LEU A 188 29.36 -16.27 5.40
C LEU A 188 28.57 -17.43 6.04
N THR A 189 28.71 -17.66 7.36
CA THR A 189 28.20 -18.84 8.06
C THR A 189 26.71 -19.11 7.82
N TYR A 190 25.85 -18.08 7.88
CA TYR A 190 24.41 -18.19 7.68
C TYR A 190 23.98 -18.22 6.20
N LEU A 191 24.92 -17.96 5.28
CA LEU A 191 24.71 -17.99 3.83
C LEU A 191 25.24 -19.27 3.16
N ALA A 192 25.78 -20.22 3.94
CA ALA A 192 26.40 -21.45 3.42
C ALA A 192 25.41 -22.41 2.73
N ASN A 193 24.23 -22.61 3.33
CA ASN A 193 23.17 -23.49 2.81
C ASN A 193 21.90 -22.68 2.45
N PRO A 194 21.93 -21.79 1.44
CA PRO A 194 20.82 -20.87 1.22
C PRO A 194 19.53 -21.57 0.75
N TRP A 195 19.64 -22.76 0.14
CA TRP A 195 18.52 -23.52 -0.42
C TRP A 195 18.01 -24.63 0.50
N GLU A 196 18.45 -24.68 1.76
CA GLU A 196 17.92 -25.59 2.76
C GLU A 196 16.55 -25.08 3.25
N GLY A 197 15.53 -25.94 3.23
CA GLY A 197 14.15 -25.60 3.58
C GLY A 197 13.12 -26.53 2.94
N ASN A 198 11.89 -26.53 3.47
CA ASN A 198 10.77 -27.31 2.94
C ASN A 198 9.84 -26.44 2.10
N TYR A 199 9.72 -26.76 0.81
CA TYR A 199 8.96 -25.96 -0.14
C TYR A 199 7.52 -26.45 -0.31
N SER A 200 6.55 -25.62 0.05
CA SER A 200 5.13 -25.84 -0.23
C SER A 200 4.54 -24.66 -1.03
N VAL A 201 3.55 -24.93 -1.88
CA VAL A 201 2.87 -23.89 -2.67
C VAL A 201 2.20 -22.86 -1.75
N THR A 202 1.58 -23.32 -0.65
CA THR A 202 1.00 -22.44 0.38
C THR A 202 2.04 -21.53 1.02
N SER A 203 3.17 -22.08 1.47
CA SER A 203 4.26 -21.32 2.09
C SER A 203 4.86 -20.28 1.14
N ILE A 204 5.11 -20.64 -0.12
CA ILE A 204 5.60 -19.70 -1.14
C ILE A 204 4.56 -18.58 -1.37
N SER A 205 3.27 -18.91 -1.38
CA SER A 205 2.19 -17.93 -1.52
C SER A 205 2.16 -16.96 -0.34
N LYS A 206 2.19 -17.44 0.91
CA LYS A 206 2.21 -16.60 2.11
C LYS A 206 3.49 -15.75 2.21
N ALA A 207 4.64 -16.30 1.83
CA ALA A 207 5.87 -15.51 1.71
C ALA A 207 5.73 -14.36 0.68
N LEU A 208 5.14 -14.63 -0.50
CA LEU A 208 4.85 -13.60 -1.50
C LEU A 208 3.89 -12.52 -0.96
N TYR A 209 2.94 -12.83 -0.08
CA TYR A 209 2.10 -11.81 0.57
C TYR A 209 2.92 -10.81 1.38
N TYR A 210 3.80 -11.30 2.26
CA TYR A 210 4.65 -10.43 3.08
C TYR A 210 5.62 -9.60 2.23
N GLY A 211 6.23 -10.21 1.20
CA GLY A 211 7.07 -9.48 0.24
C GLY A 211 6.30 -8.38 -0.50
N LEU A 212 5.12 -8.72 -1.04
CA LEU A 212 4.29 -7.78 -1.79
C LEU A 212 3.70 -6.65 -0.94
N PHE A 213 3.42 -6.88 0.34
CA PHE A 213 3.03 -5.82 1.27
C PHE A 213 4.10 -4.73 1.36
N ALA A 214 5.39 -5.10 1.42
CA ALA A 214 6.49 -4.15 1.46
C ALA A 214 6.72 -3.39 0.13
N PHE A 215 6.20 -3.88 -0.99
CA PHE A 215 6.15 -3.16 -2.27
C PHE A 215 4.90 -2.27 -2.42
N GLY A 216 3.98 -2.28 -1.46
CA GLY A 216 2.76 -1.46 -1.50
C GLY A 216 3.06 0.02 -1.68
N GLY A 217 2.48 0.64 -2.71
CA GLY A 217 2.71 2.06 -3.03
C GLY A 217 3.03 2.35 -4.50
N TRP A 218 3.35 1.33 -5.30
CA TRP A 218 3.72 1.49 -6.71
C TRP A 218 2.66 2.18 -7.58
N ASN A 219 1.37 2.12 -7.20
CA ASN A 219 0.27 2.79 -7.89
C ASN A 219 0.05 4.26 -7.47
N TYR A 220 0.81 4.84 -6.53
CA TYR A 220 0.51 6.20 -6.05
C TYR A 220 0.72 7.29 -7.09
N LEU A 221 1.72 7.17 -7.98
CA LEU A 221 1.97 8.18 -9.01
C LEU A 221 0.78 8.32 -9.98
N ASN A 222 -0.04 7.27 -10.12
CA ASN A 222 -1.27 7.33 -10.90
C ASN A 222 -2.32 8.29 -10.33
N PHE A 223 -2.43 8.44 -9.00
CA PHE A 223 -3.41 9.33 -8.38
C PHE A 223 -3.12 10.81 -8.65
N VAL A 224 -1.85 11.15 -8.94
CA VAL A 224 -1.37 12.50 -9.24
C VAL A 224 -0.95 12.67 -10.71
N THR A 225 -1.44 11.82 -11.62
CA THR A 225 -1.09 11.87 -13.06
C THR A 225 -1.46 13.21 -13.71
N GLU A 226 -2.51 13.89 -13.23
CA GLU A 226 -2.93 15.19 -13.74
C GLU A 226 -1.89 16.30 -13.46
N GLU A 227 -1.19 16.20 -12.32
CA GLU A 227 -0.13 17.11 -11.87
C GLU A 227 1.27 16.75 -12.43
N LEU A 228 1.41 15.59 -13.06
CA LEU A 228 2.66 15.11 -13.64
C LEU A 228 2.98 15.83 -14.96
N GLN A 229 4.20 16.32 -15.09
CA GLN A 229 4.72 16.88 -16.34
C GLN A 229 4.94 15.76 -17.37
N ASP A 230 4.48 15.96 -18.60
CA ASP A 230 4.54 15.00 -19.72
C ASP A 230 4.25 13.53 -19.27
N PRO A 231 3.04 13.24 -18.76
CA PRO A 231 2.75 11.99 -18.07
C PRO A 231 2.96 10.76 -18.96
N TYR A 232 2.75 10.90 -20.27
CA TYR A 232 2.92 9.83 -21.25
C TYR A 232 4.38 9.34 -21.38
N LYS A 233 5.37 10.19 -21.06
CA LYS A 233 6.78 9.80 -20.98
C LYS A 233 7.25 9.60 -19.56
N ASN A 234 6.85 10.47 -18.63
CA ASN A 234 7.43 10.49 -17.29
C ASN A 234 6.82 9.46 -16.34
N LEU A 235 5.55 9.04 -16.51
CA LEU A 235 4.97 7.94 -15.72
C LEU A 235 5.71 6.60 -15.94
N PRO A 236 5.89 6.09 -17.18
CA PRO A 236 6.60 4.83 -17.41
C PRO A 236 8.10 4.95 -17.08
N ARG A 237 8.74 6.10 -17.31
CA ARG A 237 10.13 6.34 -16.90
C ARG A 237 10.28 6.29 -15.38
N ALA A 238 9.36 6.89 -14.62
CA ALA A 238 9.41 6.85 -13.16
C ALA A 238 9.29 5.42 -12.64
N ILE A 239 8.41 4.60 -13.23
CA ILE A 239 8.25 3.17 -12.88
C ILE A 239 9.54 2.38 -13.15
N TRP A 240 10.10 2.51 -14.37
CA TRP A 240 11.33 1.80 -14.78
C TRP A 240 12.59 2.22 -14.01
N ILE A 241 12.61 3.41 -13.41
CA ILE A 241 13.71 3.83 -12.53
C ILE A 241 13.44 3.37 -11.09
N ALA A 242 12.24 3.65 -10.56
CA ALA A 242 11.94 3.49 -9.14
C ALA A 242 11.83 2.02 -8.72
N LEU A 243 11.11 1.16 -9.45
CA LEU A 243 10.84 -0.19 -8.95
C LEU A 243 12.06 -1.11 -9.01
N PRO A 244 12.91 -1.09 -10.06
CA PRO A 244 14.17 -1.82 -10.04
C PRO A 244 15.10 -1.33 -8.91
N LEU A 245 15.17 -0.02 -8.68
CA LEU A 245 15.96 0.55 -7.57
C LEU A 245 15.48 0.03 -6.21
N VAL A 246 14.17 0.11 -5.93
CA VAL A 246 13.60 -0.41 -4.67
C VAL A 246 13.83 -1.92 -4.54
N THR A 247 13.68 -2.68 -5.64
CA THR A 247 13.90 -4.14 -5.63
C THR A 247 15.34 -4.49 -5.28
N LEU A 248 16.31 -3.78 -5.88
CA LEU A 248 17.74 -3.95 -5.56
C LEU A 248 18.03 -3.59 -4.10
N MET A 249 17.49 -2.48 -3.60
CA MET A 249 17.66 -2.07 -2.20
C MET A 249 17.07 -3.10 -1.22
N TYR A 250 15.88 -3.64 -1.52
CA TYR A 250 15.22 -4.64 -0.68
C TYR A 250 15.94 -5.98 -0.68
N VAL A 251 16.38 -6.48 -1.84
CA VAL A 251 17.18 -7.71 -1.93
C VAL A 251 18.52 -7.53 -1.21
N ALA A 252 19.20 -6.39 -1.38
CA ALA A 252 20.46 -6.10 -0.68
C ALA A 252 20.28 -5.98 0.84
N ALA A 253 19.19 -5.36 1.31
CA ALA A 253 18.90 -5.26 2.74
C ALA A 253 18.56 -6.61 3.38
N ASN A 254 17.83 -7.48 2.68
CA ASN A 254 17.57 -8.84 3.15
C ASN A 254 18.84 -9.69 3.15
N LEU A 255 19.69 -9.56 2.13
CA LEU A 255 21.01 -10.22 2.11
C LEU A 255 21.88 -9.75 3.30
N ALA A 256 21.84 -8.46 3.64
CA ALA A 256 22.50 -7.92 4.82
C ALA A 256 21.95 -8.49 6.13
N TYR A 257 20.62 -8.62 6.28
CA TYR A 257 20.01 -9.28 7.44
C TYR A 257 20.47 -10.73 7.58
N PHE A 258 20.39 -11.54 6.51
CA PHE A 258 20.82 -12.94 6.52
C PHE A 258 22.33 -13.13 6.72
N ALA A 259 23.16 -12.13 6.38
CA ALA A 259 24.59 -12.20 6.61
C ALA A 259 24.99 -11.93 8.07
N VAL A 260 24.23 -11.11 8.78
CA VAL A 260 24.58 -10.62 10.13
C VAL A 260 23.79 -11.35 11.23
N LEU A 261 22.52 -11.66 10.99
CA LEU A 261 21.63 -12.27 11.97
C LEU A 261 21.53 -13.80 11.78
N PRO A 262 21.55 -14.59 12.86
CA PRO A 262 21.15 -16.00 12.80
C PRO A 262 19.73 -16.11 12.22
N PRO A 263 19.45 -17.06 11.32
CA PRO A 263 18.11 -17.20 10.75
C PRO A 263 17.02 -17.52 11.79
N ALA A 264 17.38 -18.16 12.90
CA ALA A 264 16.50 -18.36 14.05
C ALA A 264 16.05 -17.03 14.68
N ASP A 265 16.94 -16.02 14.73
CA ASP A 265 16.64 -14.71 15.30
C ASP A 265 15.73 -13.88 14.40
N MET A 266 15.75 -14.10 13.08
CA MET A 266 14.76 -13.51 12.16
C MET A 266 13.33 -14.03 12.41
N THR A 267 13.20 -15.23 13.00
CA THR A 267 11.94 -15.78 13.51
C THR A 267 11.75 -15.65 15.03
N SER A 268 12.72 -15.05 15.74
CA SER A 268 12.68 -15.01 17.21
C SER A 268 11.48 -14.20 17.70
N PRO A 269 10.92 -14.52 18.87
CA PRO A 269 9.89 -13.72 19.50
C PRO A 269 10.18 -12.22 19.63
N SER A 270 11.41 -11.74 19.48
CA SER A 270 11.73 -10.31 19.45
C SER A 270 11.63 -9.62 18.08
N VAL A 271 11.74 -10.38 16.98
CA VAL A 271 11.74 -9.89 15.59
C VAL A 271 10.47 -10.33 14.85
N ALA A 272 9.99 -11.54 15.12
CA ALA A 272 8.74 -12.10 14.62
C ALA A 272 7.61 -12.19 15.65
N ALA A 273 7.85 -12.12 16.98
CA ALA A 273 6.77 -11.98 17.97
C ALA A 273 6.68 -10.64 18.72
N GLY A 274 7.59 -9.71 18.44
CA GLY A 274 7.35 -8.27 18.60
C GLY A 274 6.19 -7.78 17.73
N VAL A 275 5.66 -8.67 16.89
CA VAL A 275 4.51 -8.51 16.00
C VAL A 275 3.29 -9.32 16.50
N THR A 276 3.44 -10.32 17.39
CA THR A 276 2.46 -11.42 17.55
C THR A 276 2.09 -11.94 18.96
N SER A 277 2.34 -11.22 20.08
CA SER A 277 2.10 -11.83 21.42
C SER A 277 0.87 -11.38 22.26
N ILE A 278 0.33 -10.16 22.20
CA ILE A 278 -0.92 -9.82 22.94
C ILE A 278 -1.90 -8.90 22.17
N ALA A 279 -1.85 -8.88 20.83
CA ALA A 279 -2.90 -8.25 20.03
C ALA A 279 -4.20 -9.11 19.92
N MET A 280 -4.10 -10.39 20.31
CA MET A 280 -5.14 -11.42 20.13
C MET A 280 -6.42 -11.24 20.95
N ALA A 281 -6.44 -10.38 21.97
CA ALA A 281 -7.63 -10.22 22.82
C ALA A 281 -8.79 -9.47 22.13
N TYR A 282 -8.49 -8.57 21.17
CA TYR A 282 -9.53 -7.71 20.56
C TYR A 282 -9.31 -7.34 19.08
N TRP A 283 -8.08 -7.33 18.53
CA TRP A 283 -7.81 -6.76 17.18
C TRP A 283 -6.84 -7.54 16.28
N GLY A 284 -6.33 -8.69 16.73
CA GLY A 284 -5.58 -9.63 15.88
C GLY A 284 -4.09 -9.31 15.68
N ASP A 285 -3.34 -10.34 15.29
CA ASP A 285 -1.91 -10.33 14.98
C ASP A 285 -1.60 -9.35 13.81
N VAL A 286 -0.49 -8.62 13.87
CA VAL A 286 -0.12 -7.64 12.82
C VAL A 286 0.21 -8.32 11.47
N PHE A 287 0.76 -9.53 11.45
CA PHE A 287 0.85 -10.35 10.22
C PHE A 287 -0.53 -10.75 9.71
N LEU A 288 -1.49 -11.02 10.61
CA LEU A 288 -2.89 -11.29 10.24
C LEU A 288 -3.54 -10.04 9.62
N LEU A 289 -3.29 -8.85 10.18
CA LEU A 289 -3.73 -7.58 9.60
C LEU A 289 -3.08 -7.32 8.24
N ILE A 290 -1.79 -7.63 8.07
CA ILE A 290 -1.10 -7.59 6.77
C ILE A 290 -1.77 -8.54 5.77
N PHE A 291 -2.07 -9.77 6.17
CA PHE A 291 -2.71 -10.79 5.33
C PHE A 291 -4.12 -10.35 4.91
N TYR A 292 -4.94 -9.94 5.87
CA TYR A 292 -6.30 -9.45 5.66
C TYR A 292 -6.35 -8.21 4.76
N VAL A 293 -5.52 -7.20 5.02
CA VAL A 293 -5.49 -5.98 4.21
C VAL A 293 -4.94 -6.26 2.80
N SER A 294 -3.97 -7.17 2.67
CA SER A 294 -3.41 -7.56 1.38
C SER A 294 -4.40 -8.36 0.52
N HIS A 295 -5.20 -9.25 1.11
CA HIS A 295 -6.27 -9.97 0.41
C HIS A 295 -7.26 -8.99 -0.25
N LEU A 296 -7.79 -8.03 0.52
CA LEU A 296 -8.70 -7.01 0.00
C LEU A 296 -8.03 -6.04 -0.98
N HIS A 297 -6.75 -5.72 -0.77
CA HIS A 297 -5.96 -4.92 -1.70
C HIS A 297 -5.79 -5.63 -3.06
N TRP A 298 -5.44 -6.92 -3.09
CA TRP A 298 -5.24 -7.67 -4.34
C TRP A 298 -6.55 -7.91 -5.09
N LEU A 299 -7.68 -8.11 -4.40
CA LEU A 299 -9.01 -8.09 -5.02
C LEU A 299 -9.31 -6.73 -5.69
N SER A 300 -9.05 -5.63 -5.00
CA SER A 300 -9.20 -4.27 -5.51
C SER A 300 -8.31 -3.99 -6.72
N VAL A 301 -7.04 -4.44 -6.67
CA VAL A 301 -6.09 -4.28 -7.77
C VAL A 301 -6.52 -5.12 -8.98
N GLY A 302 -6.93 -6.37 -8.77
CA GLY A 302 -7.49 -7.24 -9.81
C GLY A 302 -8.72 -6.64 -10.49
N ALA A 303 -9.63 -6.01 -9.73
CA ALA A 303 -10.78 -5.31 -10.28
C ALA A 303 -10.40 -4.15 -11.22
N CYS A 304 -9.34 -3.39 -10.92
CA CYS A 304 -8.84 -2.34 -11.80
C CYS A 304 -8.20 -2.92 -13.09
N ILE A 305 -7.54 -4.07 -13.02
CA ILE A 305 -6.95 -4.73 -14.19
C ILE A 305 -8.06 -5.37 -15.06
N LEU A 306 -9.11 -5.91 -14.44
CA LEU A 306 -10.35 -6.30 -15.12
C LEU A 306 -10.99 -5.10 -15.82
N ALA A 307 -11.04 -3.93 -15.19
CA ALA A 307 -11.51 -2.69 -15.82
C ALA A 307 -10.67 -2.30 -17.05
N LEU A 308 -9.33 -2.44 -16.99
CA LEU A 308 -8.46 -2.22 -18.16
C LEU A 308 -8.80 -3.17 -19.33
N LEU A 309 -8.91 -4.47 -19.05
CA LEU A 309 -9.24 -5.48 -20.06
C LEU A 309 -10.65 -5.28 -20.63
N TYR A 310 -11.61 -4.90 -19.78
CA TYR A 310 -12.97 -4.56 -20.19
C TYR A 310 -12.99 -3.34 -21.12
N LEU A 311 -12.36 -2.23 -20.73
CA LEU A 311 -12.29 -1.01 -21.53
C LEU A 311 -11.55 -1.21 -22.87
N ARG A 312 -10.57 -2.11 -22.94
CA ARG A 312 -9.94 -2.52 -24.21
C ARG A 312 -10.93 -3.18 -25.18
N LYS A 313 -11.98 -3.84 -24.67
CA LYS A 313 -13.02 -4.51 -25.48
C LYS A 313 -14.21 -3.60 -25.76
N THR A 314 -14.68 -2.83 -24.77
CA THR A 314 -15.93 -2.05 -24.88
C THR A 314 -15.74 -0.64 -25.41
N GLN A 315 -14.56 -0.05 -25.25
CA GLN A 315 -14.24 1.29 -25.74
C GLN A 315 -12.89 1.28 -26.48
N PRO A 316 -12.79 0.57 -27.63
CA PRO A 316 -11.54 0.41 -28.36
C PRO A 316 -10.93 1.75 -28.82
N ASP A 317 -11.77 2.74 -29.12
CA ASP A 317 -11.35 4.05 -29.65
C ASP A 317 -10.90 5.05 -28.58
N LEU A 318 -10.92 4.67 -27.29
CA LEU A 318 -10.31 5.49 -26.24
C LEU A 318 -8.83 5.77 -26.57
N PRO A 319 -8.38 7.04 -26.49
CA PRO A 319 -6.97 7.36 -26.69
C PRO A 319 -6.14 6.70 -25.60
N ARG A 320 -5.21 5.82 -26.01
CA ARG A 320 -4.26 5.13 -25.13
C ARG A 320 -2.82 5.53 -25.51
N PRO A 321 -2.30 6.64 -24.95
CA PRO A 321 -0.94 7.11 -25.23
C PRO A 321 0.14 6.11 -24.81
N ILE A 322 -0.13 5.32 -23.75
CA ILE A 322 0.63 4.12 -23.39
C ILE A 322 -0.29 2.93 -23.63
N LYS A 323 0.22 1.89 -24.31
CA LYS A 323 -0.49 0.63 -24.54
C LYS A 323 0.47 -0.53 -24.32
N VAL A 324 0.31 -1.29 -23.24
CA VAL A 324 1.16 -2.47 -22.95
C VAL A 324 0.73 -3.68 -23.78
N ASN A 325 1.63 -4.67 -23.95
CA ASN A 325 1.22 -5.95 -24.56
C ASN A 325 0.09 -6.58 -23.73
N LEU A 326 -0.97 -7.07 -24.37
CA LEU A 326 -2.15 -7.66 -23.72
C LEU A 326 -1.81 -8.85 -22.81
N ALA A 327 -0.74 -9.60 -23.10
CA ALA A 327 -0.28 -10.68 -22.23
C ALA A 327 0.05 -10.19 -20.80
N LEU A 328 0.57 -8.96 -20.66
CA LEU A 328 1.04 -8.41 -19.39
C LEU A 328 -0.10 -8.23 -18.35
N PRO A 329 -1.21 -7.51 -18.63
CA PRO A 329 -2.32 -7.42 -17.70
C PRO A 329 -3.08 -8.74 -17.52
N ILE A 330 -3.05 -9.67 -18.49
CA ILE A 330 -3.65 -11.01 -18.34
C ILE A 330 -2.86 -11.84 -17.32
N ILE A 331 -1.53 -11.90 -17.45
CA ILE A 331 -0.66 -12.61 -16.50
C ILE A 331 -0.78 -11.98 -15.11
N PHE A 332 -0.71 -10.66 -15.03
CA PHE A 332 -0.82 -9.94 -13.76
C PHE A 332 -2.20 -10.16 -13.09
N LEU A 333 -3.29 -10.20 -13.85
CA LEU A 333 -4.61 -10.55 -13.34
C LEU A 333 -4.68 -12.01 -12.84
N ALA A 334 -4.12 -12.97 -13.58
CA ALA A 334 -4.09 -14.37 -13.16
C ALA A 334 -3.35 -14.52 -11.81
N CYS A 335 -2.23 -13.82 -11.64
CA CYS A 335 -1.54 -13.74 -10.36
C CYS A 335 -2.35 -13.03 -9.27
N CYS A 336 -3.09 -11.96 -9.59
CA CYS A 336 -4.00 -11.30 -8.63
C CYS A 336 -5.18 -12.19 -8.19
N ILE A 337 -5.54 -13.19 -9.00
CA ILE A 337 -6.58 -14.22 -8.72
C ILE A 337 -6.00 -15.45 -8.02
N PHE A 338 -4.70 -15.74 -8.17
CA PHE A 338 -3.99 -16.72 -7.35
C PHE A 338 -3.73 -16.17 -5.94
N LEU A 339 -3.28 -14.91 -5.87
CA LEU A 339 -3.58 -14.02 -4.76
C LEU A 339 -5.10 -13.86 -4.64
N ALA A 340 -5.62 -13.34 -3.53
CA ALA A 340 -7.02 -13.48 -3.12
C ALA A 340 -7.52 -14.93 -2.89
N ILE A 341 -7.43 -15.88 -3.85
CA ILE A 341 -7.93 -17.25 -3.68
C ILE A 341 -7.19 -18.01 -2.57
N VAL A 342 -5.86 -18.04 -2.56
CA VAL A 342 -5.11 -18.81 -1.53
C VAL A 342 -5.49 -18.37 -0.10
N PRO A 343 -5.54 -17.06 0.25
CA PRO A 343 -6.08 -16.62 1.53
C PRO A 343 -7.53 -16.99 1.81
N ALA A 344 -8.40 -16.99 0.79
CA ALA A 344 -9.81 -17.33 0.98
C ALA A 344 -10.02 -18.79 1.40
N ILE A 345 -9.06 -19.67 1.06
CA ILE A 345 -9.05 -21.08 1.48
C ILE A 345 -8.41 -21.23 2.86
N GLU A 346 -7.31 -20.52 3.12
CA GLU A 346 -6.54 -20.64 4.38
C GLU A 346 -7.23 -19.94 5.57
N GLU A 347 -7.82 -18.77 5.37
CA GLU A 347 -8.45 -17.92 6.40
C GLU A 347 -9.90 -17.54 6.03
N PRO A 348 -10.80 -18.53 5.86
CA PRO A 348 -12.13 -18.32 5.27
C PRO A 348 -12.99 -17.35 6.09
N LEU A 349 -12.84 -17.32 7.42
CA LEU A 349 -13.55 -16.39 8.30
C LEU A 349 -13.18 -14.93 8.01
N GLN A 350 -11.90 -14.65 7.78
CA GLN A 350 -11.42 -13.28 7.53
C GLN A 350 -11.86 -12.79 6.15
N THR A 351 -11.75 -13.63 5.12
CA THR A 351 -12.30 -13.34 3.79
C THR A 351 -13.81 -13.11 3.84
N PHE A 352 -14.55 -13.92 4.61
CA PHE A 352 -15.99 -13.72 4.80
C PHE A 352 -16.32 -12.37 5.46
N ILE A 353 -15.61 -11.98 6.53
CA ILE A 353 -15.75 -10.66 7.17
C ILE A 353 -15.41 -9.53 6.19
N GLY A 354 -14.33 -9.68 5.41
CA GLY A 354 -13.96 -8.73 4.36
C GLY A 354 -15.09 -8.53 3.34
N ILE A 355 -15.64 -9.63 2.80
CA ILE A 355 -16.78 -9.61 1.86
C ILE A 355 -18.00 -8.95 2.49
N LEU A 356 -18.35 -9.25 3.75
CA LEU A 356 -19.46 -8.61 4.45
C LEU A 356 -19.27 -7.09 4.56
N ILE A 357 -18.06 -6.60 4.84
CA ILE A 357 -17.79 -5.16 4.89
C ILE A 357 -17.94 -4.53 3.49
N VAL A 358 -17.49 -5.18 2.42
CA VAL A 358 -17.77 -4.69 1.05
C VAL A 358 -19.28 -4.64 0.80
N LEU A 359 -20.01 -5.72 1.04
CA LEU A 359 -21.45 -5.82 0.81
C LEU A 359 -22.26 -4.84 1.67
N SER A 360 -21.80 -4.48 2.87
CA SER A 360 -22.43 -3.47 3.73
C SER A 360 -22.50 -2.07 3.08
N GLY A 361 -21.63 -1.79 2.10
CA GLY A 361 -21.70 -0.57 1.29
C GLY A 361 -22.91 -0.53 0.35
N ILE A 362 -23.50 -1.68 0.00
CA ILE A 362 -24.65 -1.73 -0.93
C ILE A 362 -25.89 -1.07 -0.31
N PRO A 363 -26.38 -1.44 0.91
CA PRO A 363 -27.45 -0.71 1.57
C PRO A 363 -27.21 0.79 1.68
N VAL A 364 -25.99 1.20 2.07
CA VAL A 364 -25.62 2.61 2.23
C VAL A 364 -25.68 3.37 0.90
N TYR A 365 -25.17 2.80 -0.18
CA TYR A 365 -25.26 3.38 -1.53
C TYR A 365 -26.72 3.65 -1.93
N TYR A 366 -27.60 2.65 -1.77
CA TYR A 366 -29.00 2.77 -2.15
C TYR A 366 -29.77 3.78 -1.27
N LEU A 367 -29.46 3.84 0.03
CA LEU A 367 -30.09 4.78 0.98
C LEU A 367 -29.64 6.24 0.77
N CYS A 368 -28.37 6.47 0.45
CA CYS A 368 -27.80 7.82 0.38
C CYS A 368 -27.82 8.45 -1.03
N PHE A 369 -27.70 7.64 -2.10
CA PHE A 369 -27.49 8.16 -3.46
C PHE A 369 -28.60 7.83 -4.46
N LYS A 370 -29.23 6.64 -4.38
CA LYS A 370 -30.18 6.19 -5.40
C LYS A 370 -31.66 6.33 -5.02
N ARG A 371 -31.97 6.44 -3.73
CA ARG A 371 -33.31 6.80 -3.25
C ARG A 371 -33.42 8.32 -3.14
N ASP A 372 -34.54 8.88 -3.59
CA ASP A 372 -34.87 10.28 -3.26
C ASP A 372 -34.84 10.46 -1.73
N ARG A 373 -33.88 11.27 -1.28
CA ARG A 373 -33.72 11.55 0.14
C ARG A 373 -34.92 12.36 0.63
N SER A 374 -35.38 12.04 1.83
CA SER A 374 -36.46 12.82 2.44
C SER A 374 -35.92 14.20 2.77
N LYS A 375 -36.66 15.27 2.39
CA LYS A 375 -36.29 16.66 2.72
C LYS A 375 -35.97 16.88 4.21
N LYS A 376 -36.53 16.06 5.11
CA LYS A 376 -36.19 16.08 6.55
C LYS A 376 -34.77 15.58 6.82
N LEU A 377 -34.34 14.50 6.16
CA LEU A 377 -33.00 13.93 6.30
C LEU A 377 -31.94 14.88 5.75
N ASP A 378 -32.20 15.49 4.58
CA ASP A 378 -31.29 16.49 4.01
C ASP A 378 -31.15 17.70 4.95
N GLY A 379 -32.26 18.22 5.50
CA GLY A 379 -32.19 19.28 6.50
C GLY A 379 -31.39 18.94 7.76
N TYR A 380 -31.39 17.67 8.22
CA TYR A 380 -30.52 17.22 9.31
C TYR A 380 -29.05 17.14 8.89
N ILE A 381 -28.76 16.63 7.68
CA ILE A 381 -27.40 16.54 7.12
C ILE A 381 -26.82 17.94 6.93
N ASP A 382 -27.60 18.89 6.41
CA ASP A 382 -27.18 20.28 6.20
C ASP A 382 -26.93 20.99 7.54
N HIS A 383 -27.81 20.80 8.54
CA HIS A 383 -27.62 21.36 9.88
C HIS A 383 -26.39 20.78 10.58
N PHE A 384 -26.17 19.47 10.47
CA PHE A 384 -24.97 18.81 11.01
C PHE A 384 -23.70 19.27 10.28
N SER A 385 -23.75 19.41 8.96
CA SER A 385 -22.64 19.93 8.15
C SER A 385 -22.28 21.36 8.56
N LEU A 386 -23.28 22.23 8.74
CA LEU A 386 -23.10 23.61 9.20
C LEU A 386 -22.53 23.67 10.63
N PHE A 387 -22.98 22.77 11.52
CA PHE A 387 -22.43 22.64 12.88
C PHE A 387 -20.95 22.25 12.85
N VAL A 388 -20.58 21.23 12.05
CA VAL A 388 -19.18 20.79 11.90
C VAL A 388 -18.30 21.87 11.25
N GLN A 389 -18.81 22.57 10.22
CA GLN A 389 -18.12 23.70 9.59
C GLN A 389 -17.81 24.83 10.59
N LYS A 390 -18.77 25.19 11.44
CA LYS A 390 -18.59 26.19 12.50
C LYS A 390 -17.64 25.72 13.61
N LEU A 391 -17.72 24.44 14.00
CA LEU A 391 -16.89 23.86 15.05
C LEU A 391 -15.42 23.76 14.64
N LEU A 392 -15.14 23.38 13.38
CA LEU A 392 -13.78 23.17 12.87
C LEU A 392 -13.22 24.38 12.10
N ILE A 393 -14.01 25.43 11.89
CA ILE A 393 -13.66 26.62 11.08
C ILE A 393 -13.20 26.19 9.67
N VAL A 394 -13.99 25.32 9.04
CA VAL A 394 -13.73 24.84 7.67
C VAL A 394 -14.80 25.33 6.71
N MET A 395 -14.36 25.76 5.53
CA MET A 395 -15.25 26.18 4.44
C MET A 395 -15.33 25.08 3.37
N PRO A 396 -16.47 24.95 2.66
CA PRO A 396 -16.50 24.15 1.43
C PRO A 396 -15.47 24.68 0.43
N GLN A 397 -14.98 23.80 -0.44
CA GLN A 397 -14.16 24.22 -1.56
C GLN A 397 -14.98 25.17 -2.45
N GLU A 398 -14.38 26.28 -2.90
CA GLU A 398 -14.99 27.14 -3.90
C GLU A 398 -15.14 26.36 -5.22
N GLU A 399 -16.34 25.84 -5.46
CA GLU A 399 -16.81 25.61 -6.83
C GLU A 399 -17.01 26.99 -7.45
N GLU A 400 -15.98 27.51 -8.13
CA GLU A 400 -16.12 28.72 -8.97
C GLU A 400 -17.36 28.56 -9.86
N SER A 401 -18.24 29.56 -9.81
CA SER A 401 -19.61 29.46 -10.32
C SER A 401 -19.67 29.06 -11.79
N LYS A 402 -20.50 28.04 -12.08
CA LYS A 402 -20.76 27.48 -13.41
C LYS A 402 -21.17 28.51 -14.47
#